data_AF-A0A4W6CFU5-F1
#
_entry.id   AF-A0A4W6CFU5-F1
#
_cell.length_a   1.000
_cell.length_b   1.000
_cell.length_c   1.000
_cell.angle_alpha   90.00
_cell.angle_beta   90.00
_cell.angle_gamma   90.00
#
_symmetry.space_group_name_H-M   'P 1'
#
loop_
_entity.id
_entity.type
_entity.pdbx_description
1 polymer ?
#
loop_
_entity_poly.entity_id
_entity_poly.type
_entity_poly.pdbx_seq_one_letter_code
_entity_poly.pdbx_strand_id
1 'polypeptide(L)'
;MLDEAENQLDNRGPWMNPEAPVTENSENFGTERDVANCPFFLKTGACRFGDRCSRKHVYPTASPTLMIRGMFRTFGMEESRRDDYDIDACLEHSEEELQESFLEFYHDVLPEFKSVGKVLQFKVSCNYETHLRGNVYIQFDTEEQCKEAFIKFNGRWYAGRQLHCEICPVTRWKNAICGE
;
A
#
# COMPACT_ATOMS: atom_id res chain seq x y z
N MET A 1 20.04 -0.86 -30.75
CA MET A 1 19.35 -1.34 -29.54
C MET A 1 20.09 -0.95 -28.25
N LEU A 2 21.42 -0.86 -28.22
CA LEU A 2 22.16 -0.21 -27.11
C LEU A 2 22.26 1.31 -27.31
N ASP A 3 22.40 1.78 -28.56
CA ASP A 3 22.54 3.20 -28.90
C ASP A 3 21.28 4.06 -28.63
N GLU A 4 20.09 3.46 -28.58
CA GLU A 4 18.84 4.16 -28.24
C GLU A 4 18.66 4.33 -26.72
N ALA A 5 19.33 3.49 -25.92
CA ALA A 5 19.33 3.60 -24.46
C ALA A 5 20.36 4.64 -23.99
N GLU A 6 21.49 4.76 -24.69
CA GLU A 6 22.51 5.77 -24.37
C GLU A 6 22.06 7.20 -24.71
N ASN A 7 21.29 7.39 -25.79
CA ASN A 7 20.74 8.70 -26.16
C ASN A 7 19.66 9.25 -25.19
N GLN A 8 19.15 8.45 -24.25
CA GLN A 8 18.24 8.93 -23.21
C GLN A 8 18.96 9.48 -21.97
N LEU A 9 20.28 9.29 -21.85
CA LEU A 9 21.06 9.77 -20.72
C LEU A 9 21.33 11.28 -20.75
N ASP A 10 21.12 11.93 -21.90
CA ASP A 10 21.25 13.39 -22.06
C ASP A 10 20.03 14.18 -21.56
N ASN A 11 18.94 13.48 -21.23
CA ASN A 11 17.77 14.10 -20.60
C ASN A 11 17.95 14.08 -19.08
N ARG A 12 18.27 15.24 -18.48
CA ARG A 12 18.44 15.48 -17.02
C ARG A 12 17.17 15.28 -16.17
N GLY A 13 16.24 14.42 -16.60
CA GLY A 13 15.05 14.06 -15.84
C GLY A 13 15.27 12.79 -15.00
N PRO A 14 14.46 12.56 -13.94
CA PRO A 14 14.42 11.27 -13.26
C PRO A 14 14.10 10.16 -14.27
N TRP A 15 14.83 9.05 -14.22
CA TRP A 15 14.58 7.91 -15.10
C TRP A 15 13.17 7.32 -14.89
N MET A 16 12.45 7.10 -15.99
CA MET A 16 11.08 6.57 -16.01
C MET A 16 11.04 5.25 -16.79
N ASN A 17 10.16 4.33 -16.39
CA ASN A 17 9.94 3.12 -17.17
C ASN A 17 9.28 3.47 -18.53
N PRO A 18 9.61 2.76 -19.63
CA PRO A 18 8.95 2.95 -20.92
C PRO A 18 7.43 2.73 -20.83
N GLU A 19 6.64 3.51 -21.56
CA GLU A 19 5.18 3.39 -21.56
C GLU A 19 4.72 2.01 -22.04
N ALA A 20 3.68 1.45 -21.40
CA ALA A 20 3.12 0.18 -21.81
C ALA A 20 2.31 0.31 -23.12
N PRO A 21 2.27 -0.73 -23.98
CA PRO A 21 1.46 -0.72 -25.20
C PRO A 21 -0.03 -0.50 -24.89
N VAL A 22 -0.67 0.41 -25.64
CA VAL A 22 -2.09 0.71 -25.49
C VAL A 22 -2.90 -0.38 -26.21
N THR A 23 -3.47 -1.32 -25.46
CA THR A 23 -4.50 -2.22 -26.01
C THR A 23 -5.77 -2.08 -25.18
N GLU A 24 -6.85 -1.60 -25.78
CA GLU A 24 -8.16 -1.39 -25.15
C GLU A 24 -8.95 -2.71 -24.93
N ASN A 25 -8.28 -3.86 -24.83
CA ASN A 25 -8.97 -5.13 -24.63
C ASN A 25 -9.45 -5.29 -23.17
N SER A 26 -10.75 -5.06 -22.94
CA SER A 26 -11.39 -5.14 -21.61
C SER A 26 -11.44 -6.55 -21.02
N GLU A 27 -11.22 -7.59 -21.82
CA GLU A 27 -11.33 -9.00 -21.40
C GLU A 27 -10.31 -9.38 -20.31
N ASN A 28 -9.18 -8.66 -20.22
CA ASN A 28 -8.10 -8.98 -19.28
C ASN A 28 -8.01 -8.03 -18.08
N PHE A 29 -8.94 -7.10 -17.90
CA PHE A 29 -8.82 -6.01 -16.92
C PHE A 29 -8.47 -6.52 -15.50
N GLY A 30 -7.38 -6.00 -14.93
CA GLY A 30 -6.93 -6.36 -13.57
C GLY A 30 -6.24 -7.72 -13.41
N THR A 31 -5.99 -8.44 -14.52
CA THR A 31 -5.19 -9.68 -14.55
C THR A 31 -3.72 -9.39 -14.93
N GLU A 32 -2.81 -10.37 -14.82
CA GLU A 32 -1.44 -10.17 -15.33
C GLU A 32 -1.37 -9.92 -16.84
N ARG A 33 -2.42 -10.29 -17.59
CA ARG A 33 -2.54 -10.09 -19.04
C ARG A 33 -3.05 -8.70 -19.40
N ASP A 34 -3.46 -7.90 -18.42
CA ASP A 34 -3.73 -6.47 -18.61
C ASP A 34 -2.40 -5.74 -18.83
N VAL A 35 -2.17 -5.31 -20.06
CA VAL A 35 -0.97 -4.53 -20.42
C VAL A 35 -1.16 -3.04 -20.17
N ALA A 36 -2.39 -2.55 -20.05
CA ALA A 36 -2.69 -1.13 -19.87
C ALA A 36 -2.69 -0.71 -18.40
N ASN A 37 -3.29 -1.52 -17.51
CA ASN A 37 -3.41 -1.21 -16.09
C ASN A 37 -2.44 -2.04 -15.25
N CYS A 38 -1.97 -1.45 -14.14
CA CYS A 38 -1.08 -2.13 -13.21
C CYS A 38 -1.88 -3.13 -12.36
N PRO A 39 -1.68 -4.45 -12.51
CA PRO A 39 -2.44 -5.44 -11.75
C PRO A 39 -2.11 -5.36 -10.25
N PHE A 40 -0.87 -4.99 -9.89
CA PHE A 40 -0.48 -4.83 -8.49
C PHE A 40 -1.26 -3.69 -7.83
N PHE A 41 -1.27 -2.51 -8.45
CA PHE A 41 -2.01 -1.38 -7.92
C PHE A 41 -3.53 -1.64 -7.85
N LEU A 42 -4.10 -2.27 -8.88
CA LEU A 42 -5.53 -2.61 -8.86
C LEU A 42 -5.87 -3.61 -7.73
N LYS A 43 -4.99 -4.57 -7.44
CA LYS A 43 -5.21 -5.61 -6.43
C LYS A 43 -4.92 -5.14 -5.00
N THR A 44 -3.96 -4.25 -4.80
CA THR A 44 -3.47 -3.90 -3.44
C THR A 44 -3.55 -2.40 -3.12
N GLY A 45 -3.85 -1.54 -4.10
CA GLY A 45 -3.73 -0.08 -3.94
C GLY A 45 -2.27 0.42 -3.89
N ALA A 46 -1.29 -0.46 -4.08
CA ALA A 46 0.14 -0.12 -4.01
C ALA A 46 0.96 -0.80 -5.12
N CYS A 47 2.01 -0.11 -5.57
CA CYS A 47 2.94 -0.63 -6.56
C CYS A 47 4.37 -0.25 -6.17
N ARG A 48 5.31 -1.20 -6.30
CA ARG A 48 6.74 -0.99 -6.06
C ARG A 48 7.37 0.13 -6.89
N PHE A 49 6.76 0.47 -8.03
CA PHE A 49 7.27 1.49 -8.93
C PHE A 49 6.64 2.87 -8.68
N GLY A 50 5.56 2.97 -7.90
CA GLY A 50 4.85 4.23 -7.67
C GLY A 50 4.54 4.95 -8.98
N ASP A 51 4.82 6.25 -9.04
CA ASP A 51 4.59 7.08 -10.23
C ASP A 51 5.50 6.72 -11.42
N ARG A 52 6.55 5.92 -11.20
CA ARG A 52 7.43 5.40 -12.26
C ARG A 52 6.90 4.12 -12.89
N CYS A 53 5.71 3.65 -12.52
CA CYS A 53 5.12 2.47 -13.15
C CYS A 53 4.82 2.77 -14.63
N SER A 54 5.16 1.83 -15.51
CA SER A 54 4.82 1.93 -16.94
C SER A 54 3.34 1.66 -17.24
N ARG A 55 2.63 1.06 -16.29
CA ARG A 55 1.20 0.74 -16.40
C ARG A 55 0.37 1.71 -15.57
N LYS A 56 -0.86 1.94 -16.00
CA LYS A 56 -1.75 2.92 -15.38
C LYS A 56 -2.13 2.52 -13.94
N HIS A 57 -2.05 3.49 -13.03
CA HIS A 57 -2.65 3.43 -11.69
C HIS A 57 -3.96 4.20 -11.69
N VAL A 58 -5.09 3.50 -11.50
CA VAL A 58 -6.42 4.12 -11.48
C VAL A 58 -6.82 4.42 -10.05
N TYR A 59 -6.56 5.65 -9.61
CA TYR A 59 -6.94 6.11 -8.27
C TYR A 59 -8.46 6.39 -8.24
N PRO A 60 -9.24 5.66 -7.43
CA PRO A 60 -10.67 5.87 -7.36
C PRO A 60 -11.01 7.20 -6.66
N THR A 61 -12.02 7.91 -7.17
CA THR A 61 -12.57 9.11 -6.51
C THR A 61 -13.50 8.74 -5.36
N ALA A 62 -14.04 7.52 -5.36
CA ALA A 62 -14.87 6.95 -4.31
C ALA A 62 -14.65 5.44 -4.23
N SER A 63 -14.65 4.90 -3.03
CA SER A 63 -14.51 3.48 -2.72
C SER A 63 -14.89 3.27 -1.26
N PRO A 64 -15.41 2.09 -0.87
CA PRO A 64 -15.63 1.77 0.53
C PRO A 64 -14.33 1.53 1.31
N THR A 65 -13.17 1.47 0.64
CA THR A 65 -11.89 1.13 1.28
C THR A 65 -10.94 2.32 1.37
N LEU A 66 -10.49 2.60 2.59
CA LEU A 66 -9.45 3.56 2.92
C LEU A 66 -8.13 2.81 3.12
N MET A 67 -7.03 3.35 2.61
CA MET A 67 -5.67 2.89 2.94
C MET A 67 -4.92 4.03 3.64
N ILE A 68 -4.13 3.69 4.66
CA ILE A 68 -3.22 4.61 5.33
C ILE A 68 -1.81 4.06 5.20
N ARG A 69 -0.95 4.79 4.49
CA ARG A 69 0.40 4.32 4.14
C ARG A 69 1.29 4.20 5.37
N GLY A 70 1.88 3.02 5.58
CA GLY A 70 2.88 2.78 6.62
C GLY A 70 2.47 3.23 8.03
N MET A 71 1.17 3.16 8.36
CA MET A 71 0.65 3.60 9.66
C MET A 71 1.13 2.66 10.77
N PHE A 72 0.94 1.36 10.60
CA PHE A 72 1.47 0.37 11.54
C PHE A 72 2.98 0.26 11.36
N ARG A 73 3.71 0.37 12.47
CA ARG A 73 5.15 0.16 12.51
C ARG A 73 5.54 -0.47 13.83
N THR A 74 6.48 -1.38 13.77
CA THR A 74 7.19 -1.95 14.90
C THR A 74 8.69 -1.84 14.63
N PHE A 75 9.50 -1.94 15.67
CA PHE A 75 10.96 -1.88 15.53
C PHE A 75 11.48 -2.95 14.54
N GLY A 76 10.99 -4.20 14.63
CA GLY A 76 11.34 -5.27 13.70
C GLY A 76 10.91 -5.03 12.23
N MET A 77 9.92 -4.17 11.98
CA MET A 77 9.58 -3.77 10.61
C MET A 77 10.53 -2.71 10.04
N GLU A 78 11.28 -1.95 10.84
CA GLU A 78 12.15 -0.86 10.36
C GLU A 78 13.59 -1.30 10.03
N GLU A 79 13.96 -2.55 10.32
CA GLU A 79 15.33 -3.07 10.27
C GLU A 79 16.00 -3.21 8.89
N SER A 80 15.32 -2.87 7.79
CA SER A 80 15.96 -2.81 6.45
C SER A 80 17.00 -1.68 6.29
N ARG A 81 17.52 -1.13 7.38
CA ARG A 81 18.53 -0.07 7.43
C ARG A 81 19.72 -0.40 8.33
N ARG A 82 19.78 -1.56 8.99
CA ARG A 82 20.94 -1.95 9.80
C ARG A 82 21.86 -2.83 8.96
N ASP A 83 23.14 -2.46 8.93
CA ASP A 83 24.19 -3.11 8.15
C ASP A 83 24.34 -4.60 8.57
N ASP A 84 24.72 -5.46 7.63
CA ASP A 84 24.83 -6.94 7.71
C ASP A 84 25.77 -7.51 8.82
N TYR A 85 26.19 -6.70 9.79
CA TYR A 85 27.14 -7.06 10.84
C TYR A 85 26.51 -7.45 12.18
N ASP A 86 25.18 -7.35 12.31
CA ASP A 86 24.46 -7.74 13.53
C ASP A 86 23.65 -9.02 13.29
N ILE A 87 24.34 -10.16 13.29
CA ILE A 87 23.74 -11.50 13.16
C ILE A 87 22.76 -11.81 14.31
N ASP A 88 22.85 -11.07 15.42
CA ASP A 88 21.99 -11.25 16.59
C ASP A 88 20.73 -10.37 16.56
N ALA A 89 20.67 -9.29 15.75
CA ALA A 89 19.47 -8.45 15.61
C ALA A 89 18.25 -9.24 15.08
N CYS A 90 18.48 -10.24 14.24
CA CYS A 90 17.44 -11.11 13.70
C CYS A 90 16.87 -12.12 14.73
N LEU A 91 17.51 -12.27 15.89
CA LEU A 91 17.10 -13.19 16.98
C LEU A 91 16.37 -12.48 18.12
N GLU A 92 16.30 -11.14 18.12
CA GLU A 92 15.77 -10.37 19.26
C GLU A 92 14.25 -10.13 19.22
N HIS A 93 13.55 -10.45 18.13
CA HIS A 93 12.11 -10.18 18.03
C HIS A 93 11.34 -11.44 17.64
N SER A 94 10.65 -12.00 18.63
CA SER A 94 9.85 -13.19 18.44
C SER A 94 8.52 -12.84 17.76
N GLU A 95 7.89 -13.80 17.09
CA GLU A 95 6.59 -13.62 16.43
C GLU A 95 5.52 -13.12 17.44
N GLU A 96 5.70 -13.47 18.71
CA GLU A 96 4.87 -13.05 19.84
C GLU A 96 4.95 -11.53 20.08
N GLU A 97 6.13 -10.91 20.05
CA GLU A 97 6.27 -9.45 20.27
C GLU A 97 5.61 -8.63 19.15
N LEU A 98 5.73 -9.12 17.90
CA LEU A 98 5.06 -8.52 16.76
C LEU A 98 3.53 -8.62 16.91
N GLN A 99 3.05 -9.77 17.37
CA GLN A 99 1.62 -9.99 17.62
C GLN A 99 1.10 -9.09 18.74
N GLU A 100 1.83 -8.94 19.85
CA GLU A 100 1.48 -8.04 20.95
C GLU A 100 1.42 -6.59 20.47
N SER A 101 2.46 -6.13 19.77
CA SER A 101 2.51 -4.79 19.16
C SER A 101 1.33 -4.54 18.22
N PHE A 102 0.96 -5.55 17.43
CA PHE A 102 -0.21 -5.48 16.54
C PHE A 102 -1.51 -5.39 17.32
N LEU A 103 -1.68 -6.16 18.40
CA LEU A 103 -2.89 -6.11 19.22
C LEU A 103 -3.07 -4.75 19.90
N GLU A 104 -2.01 -4.18 20.46
CA GLU A 104 -2.04 -2.83 21.03
C GLU A 104 -2.45 -1.80 19.98
N PHE A 105 -1.80 -1.82 18.82
CA PHE A 105 -2.15 -0.97 17.69
C PHE A 105 -3.61 -1.16 17.26
N TYR A 106 -4.07 -2.40 17.13
CA TYR A 106 -5.42 -2.74 16.70
C TYR A 106 -6.47 -2.20 17.68
N HIS A 107 -6.22 -2.35 18.99
CA HIS A 107 -7.13 -1.89 20.03
C HIS A 107 -7.16 -0.37 20.17
N ASP A 108 -6.06 0.31 19.89
CA ASP A 108 -5.99 1.78 19.86
C ASP A 108 -6.68 2.35 18.62
N VAL A 109 -6.46 1.74 17.45
CA VAL A 109 -6.81 2.35 16.16
C VAL A 109 -8.20 1.96 15.65
N LEU A 110 -8.64 0.71 15.85
CA LEU A 110 -9.94 0.28 15.34
C LEU A 110 -11.13 1.10 15.89
N PRO A 111 -11.20 1.45 17.19
CA PRO A 111 -12.31 2.24 17.73
C PRO A 111 -12.45 3.61 17.06
N GLU A 112 -11.33 4.26 16.70
CA GLU A 112 -11.34 5.54 15.99
C GLU A 112 -12.07 5.43 14.65
N PHE A 113 -11.82 4.38 13.87
CA PHE A 113 -12.53 4.16 12.61
C PHE A 113 -13.98 3.71 12.81
N LYS A 114 -14.26 2.90 13.83
CA LYS A 114 -15.64 2.54 14.21
C LYS A 114 -16.47 3.75 14.64
N SER A 115 -15.84 4.83 15.11
CA SER A 115 -16.53 6.09 15.42
C SER A 115 -17.05 6.83 14.18
N VAL A 116 -16.53 6.50 12.99
CA VAL A 116 -16.98 7.09 11.71
C VAL A 116 -18.08 6.25 11.08
N GLY A 117 -17.90 4.92 11.06
CA GLY A 117 -18.84 4.04 10.38
C GLY A 117 -18.62 2.57 10.69
N LYS A 118 -19.43 1.71 10.06
CA LYS A 118 -19.33 0.27 10.25
C LYS A 118 -18.13 -0.26 9.47
N VAL A 119 -17.09 -0.67 10.20
CA VAL A 119 -15.88 -1.30 9.63
C VAL A 119 -16.17 -2.77 9.33
N LEU A 120 -16.09 -3.14 8.05
CA LEU A 120 -16.23 -4.51 7.55
C LEU A 120 -14.91 -5.28 7.60
N GLN A 121 -13.80 -4.61 7.27
CA GLN A 121 -12.47 -5.19 7.26
C GLN A 121 -11.47 -4.20 7.82
N PHE A 122 -10.58 -4.71 8.68
CA PHE A 122 -9.42 -3.99 9.17
C PHE A 122 -8.22 -4.90 8.95
N LYS A 123 -7.31 -4.52 8.06
CA LYS A 123 -6.15 -5.33 7.69
C LYS A 123 -4.88 -4.51 7.71
N VAL A 124 -3.78 -5.14 8.09
CA VAL A 124 -2.47 -4.51 8.16
C VAL A 124 -1.48 -5.34 7.35
N SER A 125 -0.76 -4.69 6.45
CA SER A 125 0.29 -5.32 5.65
C SER A 125 1.56 -5.49 6.48
N CYS A 126 1.94 -6.74 6.71
CA CYS A 126 3.20 -7.13 7.34
C CYS A 126 4.33 -7.36 6.31
N ASN A 127 4.25 -6.73 5.14
CA ASN A 127 5.24 -6.89 4.07
C ASN A 127 6.57 -6.20 4.41
N TYR A 128 7.67 -6.73 3.90
CA TYR A 128 8.96 -6.06 3.98
C TYR A 128 9.05 -4.90 2.99
N GLU A 129 8.51 -4.98 1.78
CA GLU A 129 8.75 -3.94 0.79
C GLU A 129 8.06 -2.62 1.15
N THR A 130 8.79 -1.51 1.00
CA THR A 130 8.37 -0.17 1.45
C THR A 130 7.03 0.33 0.89
N HIS A 131 6.61 -0.16 -0.28
CA HIS A 131 5.33 0.23 -0.89
C HIS A 131 4.11 -0.42 -0.22
N LEU A 132 4.31 -1.52 0.53
CA LEU A 132 3.26 -2.27 1.24
C LEU A 132 3.44 -2.24 2.75
N ARG A 133 4.68 -2.21 3.24
CA ARG A 133 5.03 -2.30 4.66
C ARG A 133 4.19 -1.38 5.53
N GLY A 134 3.48 -1.95 6.50
CA GLY A 134 2.72 -1.21 7.49
C GLY A 134 1.48 -0.50 6.94
N ASN A 135 1.10 -0.72 5.68
CA ASN A 135 -0.14 -0.16 5.15
C ASN A 135 -1.33 -0.73 5.92
N VAL A 136 -2.22 0.15 6.36
CA VAL A 136 -3.44 -0.22 7.07
C VAL A 136 -4.61 0.02 6.13
N TYR A 137 -5.44 -0.99 5.97
CA TYR A 137 -6.62 -0.92 5.13
C TYR A 137 -7.89 -1.07 5.96
N ILE A 138 -8.82 -0.16 5.75
CA ILE A 138 -10.09 -0.10 6.43
C ILE A 138 -11.19 -0.09 5.38
N GLN A 139 -11.95 -1.18 5.29
CA GLN A 139 -13.15 -1.22 4.45
C GLN A 139 -14.38 -0.91 5.29
N PHE A 140 -15.12 0.11 4.90
CA PHE A 140 -16.39 0.51 5.47
C PHE A 140 -17.57 -0.16 4.75
N ASP A 141 -18.76 -0.05 5.34
CA ASP A 141 -20.02 -0.54 4.77
C ASP A 141 -20.45 0.32 3.56
N THR A 142 -20.11 1.61 3.55
CA THR A 142 -20.43 2.54 2.44
C THR A 142 -19.25 3.43 2.04
N GLU A 143 -19.31 3.97 0.82
CA GLU A 143 -18.30 4.91 0.29
C GLU A 143 -18.33 6.25 1.02
N GLU A 144 -19.49 6.69 1.51
CA GLU A 144 -19.65 7.92 2.28
C GLU A 144 -18.88 7.85 3.60
N GLN A 145 -18.99 6.73 4.33
CA GLN A 145 -18.24 6.50 5.57
C GLN A 145 -16.72 6.53 5.32
N CYS A 146 -16.27 5.93 4.22
CA CYS A 146 -14.87 5.97 3.81
C CYS A 146 -14.41 7.41 3.52
N LYS A 147 -15.23 8.19 2.81
CA LYS A 147 -14.95 9.60 2.51
C LYS A 147 -14.89 10.46 3.78
N GLU A 148 -15.81 10.26 4.71
CA GLU A 148 -15.80 10.93 6.02
C GLU A 148 -14.54 10.57 6.81
N ALA A 149 -14.13 9.30 6.81
CA ALA A 149 -12.90 8.85 7.45
C ALA A 149 -11.67 9.50 6.80
N PHE A 150 -11.61 9.56 5.47
CA PHE A 150 -10.53 10.24 4.75
C PHE A 150 -10.41 11.70 5.19
N ILE A 151 -11.51 12.45 5.20
CA ILE A 151 -11.52 13.87 5.62
C ILE A 151 -11.10 14.01 7.09
N LYS A 152 -11.58 13.11 7.96
CA LYS A 152 -11.30 13.16 9.40
C LYS A 152 -9.85 12.83 9.74
N PHE A 153 -9.22 11.87 9.05
CA PHE A 153 -7.93 11.31 9.46
C PHE A 153 -6.75 11.78 8.62
N ASN A 154 -6.95 12.18 7.36
CA ASN A 154 -5.84 12.58 6.50
C ASN A 154 -5.10 13.80 7.09
N GLY A 155 -3.78 13.71 7.22
CA GLY A 155 -2.93 14.75 7.80
C GLY A 155 -2.96 14.85 9.33
N ARG A 156 -3.76 14.04 10.04
CA ARG A 156 -3.67 13.93 11.51
C ARG A 156 -2.36 13.25 11.92
N TRP A 157 -1.96 13.44 13.17
CA TRP A 157 -0.76 12.84 13.72
C TRP A 157 -1.08 11.58 14.53
N TYR A 158 -0.27 10.54 14.34
CA TYR A 158 -0.28 9.30 15.12
C TYR A 158 1.16 8.85 15.34
N ALA A 159 1.53 8.52 16.59
CA ALA A 159 2.87 8.07 16.95
C ALA A 159 4.02 8.92 16.33
N GLY A 160 3.89 10.24 16.41
CA GLY A 160 4.90 11.19 15.90
C GLY A 160 5.01 11.30 14.37
N ARG A 161 4.04 10.79 13.60
CA ARG A 161 4.01 10.87 12.13
C ARG A 161 2.66 11.33 11.62
N GLN A 162 2.65 12.02 10.48
CA GLN A 162 1.40 12.39 9.80
C GLN A 162 0.82 11.19 9.06
N LEU A 163 -0.49 11.00 9.21
CA LEU A 163 -1.26 9.99 8.49
C LEU A 163 -1.45 10.42 7.04
N HIS A 164 -1.02 9.58 6.11
CA HIS A 164 -1.26 9.75 4.68
C HIS A 164 -2.34 8.78 4.23
N CYS A 165 -3.57 9.29 4.15
CA CYS A 165 -4.73 8.51 3.75
C CYS A 165 -4.91 8.55 2.23
N GLU A 166 -5.39 7.45 1.64
CA GLU A 166 -5.74 7.33 0.24
C GLU A 166 -7.01 6.51 0.07
N ILE A 167 -7.87 6.90 -0.87
CA ILE A 167 -9.01 6.08 -1.29
C ILE A 167 -8.47 4.91 -2.11
N CYS A 168 -8.76 3.69 -1.69
CA CYS A 168 -8.12 2.48 -2.16
C CYS A 168 -9.07 1.67 -3.06
N PRO A 169 -8.63 1.15 -4.22
CA PRO A 169 -9.49 0.38 -5.13
C PRO A 169 -9.86 -1.02 -4.61
N VAL A 170 -9.23 -1.47 -3.53
CA VAL A 170 -9.37 -2.85 -3.02
C VAL A 170 -10.76 -3.07 -2.45
N THR A 171 -11.55 -3.93 -3.08
CA THR A 171 -12.86 -4.37 -2.57
C THR A 171 -12.95 -5.88 -2.41
N ARG A 172 -12.05 -6.64 -3.05
CA ARG A 172 -12.00 -8.11 -3.06
C ARG A 172 -10.69 -8.61 -2.47
N TRP A 173 -10.73 -9.04 -1.21
CA TRP A 173 -9.54 -9.39 -0.44
C TRP A 173 -8.81 -10.64 -0.90
N LYS A 174 -9.52 -11.64 -1.43
CA LYS A 174 -8.90 -12.90 -1.91
C LYS A 174 -7.76 -12.65 -2.91
N ASN A 175 -7.92 -11.64 -3.77
CA ASN A 175 -6.91 -11.33 -4.79
C ASN A 175 -5.81 -10.39 -4.29
N ALA A 176 -5.98 -9.83 -3.09
CA ALA A 176 -5.09 -8.85 -2.49
C ALA A 176 -4.14 -9.47 -1.45
N ILE A 177 -4.47 -10.67 -0.96
CA ILE A 177 -3.72 -11.39 0.08
C ILE A 177 -2.83 -12.44 -0.59
N CYS A 178 -1.60 -12.57 -0.11
CA CYS A 178 -0.65 -13.56 -0.59
C CYS A 178 -1.13 -14.98 -0.26
N GLY A 179 -1.28 -15.84 -1.27
CA GLY A 179 -1.51 -17.27 -1.08
C GLY A 179 -2.95 -17.69 -0.74
N GLU A 180 -3.93 -16.77 -0.79
CA GLU A 180 -5.37 -17.07 -0.65
C GLU A 180 -6.09 -17.36 -1.97
#